data_AF-A0A923LHJ8-F1
#
_entry.id   AF-A0A923LHJ8-F1
#
_cell.length_a   1.000
_cell.length_b   1.000
_cell.length_c   1.000
_cell.angle_alpha   90.00
_cell.angle_beta   90.00
_cell.angle_gamma   90.00
#
_symmetry.space_group_name_H-M   'P 1'
#
loop_
_entity.id
_entity.type
_entity.pdbx_description
1 polymer ?
#
loop_
_entity_poly.entity_id
_entity_poly.type
_entity_poly.pdbx_seq_one_letter_code
_entity_poly.pdbx_strand_id
1 'polypeptide(L)'
;MDYAICNQQKDVYIKLKDGKVETCPKNQMQRFEYSKAKNLVDNLPKTLKRFHFTVIPIPEISSAERKAKNENKIIVCKDYQVPQSVTEWMKKVEGLNMLAIDANKRKNQLLANLSNVDKQLSNCLHDIELDKNKNACAGYMSYKTVREIMKRRRSIKDELSVVQSLLDLNLAGIAENKLQKTVQRLEERTFNIRDVDEILL
;
A
#
# COMPACT_ATOMS: atom_id res chain seq x y z
N MET A 1 -30.32 14.46 33.42
CA MET A 1 -30.10 13.01 33.55
C MET A 1 -30.58 12.28 32.30
N ASP A 2 -29.62 11.78 31.54
CA ASP A 2 -29.84 10.98 30.34
C ASP A 2 -29.93 9.49 30.69
N TYR A 3 -30.73 8.75 29.93
CA TYR A 3 -30.91 7.30 30.08
C TYR A 3 -30.57 6.58 28.78
N ALA A 4 -30.14 5.33 28.90
CA ALA A 4 -29.97 4.40 27.79
C ALA A 4 -30.84 3.17 27.98
N ILE A 5 -31.14 2.49 26.88
CA ILE A 5 -31.84 1.21 26.89
C ILE A 5 -30.81 0.13 26.55
N CYS A 6 -30.61 -0.81 27.46
CA CYS A 6 -29.59 -1.86 27.34
C CYS A 6 -30.10 -3.23 27.77
N ASN A 7 -29.61 -4.28 27.12
CA ASN A 7 -29.64 -5.64 27.63
C ASN A 7 -28.34 -5.91 28.40
N GLN A 8 -28.44 -5.98 29.73
CA GLN A 8 -27.30 -6.16 30.63
C GLN A 8 -26.52 -7.46 30.41
N GLN A 9 -27.15 -8.51 29.86
CA GLN A 9 -26.50 -9.81 29.64
C GLN A 9 -25.67 -9.86 28.37
N LYS A 10 -25.99 -9.02 27.36
CA LYS A 10 -25.40 -9.10 26.02
C LYS A 10 -24.64 -7.85 25.58
N ASP A 11 -24.61 -6.82 26.43
CA ASP A 11 -23.99 -5.51 26.16
C ASP A 11 -24.47 -4.88 24.83
N VAL A 12 -25.77 -5.03 24.56
CA VAL A 12 -26.46 -4.49 23.36
C VAL A 12 -27.37 -3.34 23.75
N TYR A 13 -27.32 -2.26 22.97
CA TYR A 13 -28.04 -1.02 23.22
C TYR A 13 -29.07 -0.75 22.12
N ILE A 14 -30.04 0.12 22.40
CA ILE A 14 -31.04 0.55 21.42
C ILE A 14 -30.79 2.00 20.97
N LYS A 15 -30.96 2.23 19.67
CA LYS A 15 -31.02 3.56 19.03
C LYS A 15 -32.22 3.67 18.10
N LEU A 16 -32.60 4.91 17.79
CA LEU A 16 -33.60 5.25 16.78
C LEU A 16 -32.88 5.69 15.50
N LYS A 17 -33.19 5.03 14.39
CA LYS A 17 -32.77 5.43 13.05
C LYS A 17 -34.04 5.66 12.22
N ASP A 18 -34.23 6.90 11.76
CA ASP A 18 -35.42 7.30 10.97
C ASP A 18 -36.76 6.91 11.64
N GLY A 19 -36.83 7.04 12.97
CA GLY A 19 -38.02 6.69 13.77
C GLY A 19 -38.21 5.20 14.04
N LYS A 20 -37.36 4.32 13.50
CA LYS A 20 -37.37 2.87 13.78
C LYS A 20 -36.35 2.50 14.85
N VAL A 21 -36.71 1.53 15.68
CA VAL A 21 -35.86 1.01 16.76
C VAL A 21 -34.86 0.00 16.18
N GLU A 22 -33.56 0.27 16.36
CA GLU A 22 -32.46 -0.61 15.96
C GLU A 22 -31.54 -0.92 17.13
N THR A 23 -30.91 -2.10 17.12
CA THR A 23 -29.86 -2.48 18.08
C THR A 23 -28.50 -1.95 17.65
N CYS A 24 -27.66 -1.56 18.60
CA CYS A 24 -26.34 -0.99 18.36
C CYS A 24 -25.33 -1.35 19.46
N PRO A 25 -24.02 -1.29 19.15
CA PRO A 25 -22.95 -1.41 20.14
C PRO A 25 -22.84 -0.15 21.02
N LYS A 26 -22.19 -0.29 22.19
CA LYS A 26 -22.05 0.74 23.22
C LYS A 26 -21.56 2.11 22.74
N ASN A 27 -20.64 2.13 21.77
CA ASN A 27 -20.06 3.35 21.20
C ASN A 27 -21.07 4.19 20.38
N GLN A 28 -22.19 3.58 19.96
CA GLN A 28 -23.25 4.23 19.18
C GLN A 28 -24.57 4.36 19.98
N MET A 29 -24.50 4.11 21.29
CA MET A 29 -25.65 4.18 22.18
C MET A 29 -26.29 5.57 22.14
N GLN A 30 -27.61 5.60 21.93
CA GLN A 30 -28.38 6.83 21.95
C GLN A 30 -28.84 7.17 23.37
N ARG A 31 -28.86 8.47 23.67
CA ARG A 31 -29.35 9.03 24.93
C ARG A 31 -30.81 9.42 24.81
N PHE A 32 -31.59 9.10 25.82
CA PHE A 32 -33.02 9.39 25.89
C PHE A 32 -33.37 10.02 27.24
N GLU A 33 -34.41 10.83 27.25
CA GLU A 33 -35.12 11.17 28.48
C GLU A 33 -35.81 9.92 29.05
N TYR A 34 -35.94 9.80 30.38
CA TYR A 34 -36.53 8.64 31.04
C TYR A 34 -37.90 8.24 30.48
N SER A 35 -38.81 9.21 30.37
CA SER A 35 -40.18 9.01 29.87
C SER A 35 -40.18 8.42 28.46
N LYS A 36 -39.27 8.91 27.61
CA LYS A 36 -39.09 8.42 26.24
C LYS A 36 -38.47 7.03 26.22
N ALA A 37 -37.46 6.77 27.05
CA ALA A 37 -36.81 5.48 27.15
C ALA A 37 -37.78 4.38 27.60
N LYS A 38 -38.60 4.68 28.62
CA LYS A 38 -39.61 3.76 29.14
C LYS A 38 -40.68 3.44 28.10
N ASN A 39 -41.22 4.47 27.45
CA ASN A 39 -42.19 4.29 26.36
C ASN A 39 -41.65 3.45 25.20
N LEU A 40 -40.36 3.58 24.87
CA LEU A 40 -39.71 2.78 23.84
C LEU A 40 -39.59 1.31 24.26
N VAL A 41 -39.18 1.02 25.50
CA VAL A 41 -39.07 -0.35 26.04
C VAL A 41 -40.43 -1.05 26.05
N ASP A 42 -41.47 -0.35 26.52
CA ASP A 42 -42.82 -0.90 26.63
C ASP A 42 -43.43 -1.24 25.26
N ASN A 43 -43.04 -0.50 24.21
CA ASN A 43 -43.57 -0.63 22.84
C ASN A 43 -42.58 -1.25 21.85
N LEU A 44 -41.57 -1.99 22.32
CA LEU A 44 -40.62 -2.66 21.41
C LEU A 44 -41.32 -3.64 20.45
N PRO A 45 -40.79 -3.81 19.23
CA PRO A 45 -41.21 -4.88 18.33
C PRO A 45 -41.15 -6.26 19.02
N LYS A 46 -42.08 -7.17 18.67
CA LYS A 46 -42.22 -8.50 19.29
C LYS A 46 -40.91 -9.30 19.35
N THR A 47 -40.05 -9.12 18.35
CA THR A 47 -38.72 -9.74 18.28
C THR A 47 -37.77 -9.21 19.36
N LEU A 48 -37.74 -7.89 19.57
CA LEU A 48 -36.87 -7.22 20.54
C LEU A 48 -37.38 -7.34 21.99
N LYS A 49 -38.69 -7.49 22.21
CA LYS A 49 -39.26 -7.73 23.56
C LYS A 49 -38.69 -9.00 24.24
N ARG A 50 -38.30 -10.02 23.45
CA ARG A 50 -37.68 -11.26 23.96
C ARG A 50 -36.28 -11.06 24.53
N PHE A 51 -35.66 -9.92 24.27
CA PHE A 51 -34.29 -9.63 24.70
C PHE A 51 -34.24 -8.83 26.02
N HIS A 52 -35.35 -8.69 26.75
CA HIS A 52 -35.38 -8.14 28.12
C HIS A 52 -34.57 -6.84 28.31
N PHE A 53 -34.79 -5.86 27.43
CA PHE A 53 -34.14 -4.56 27.54
C PHE A 53 -34.64 -3.79 28.77
N THR A 54 -33.71 -3.08 29.43
CA THR A 54 -33.99 -2.26 30.61
C THR A 54 -33.47 -0.84 30.43
N VAL A 55 -34.11 0.12 31.10
CA VAL A 55 -33.68 1.52 31.11
C VAL A 55 -32.62 1.68 32.21
N ILE A 56 -31.45 2.19 31.84
CA ILE A 56 -30.31 2.39 32.74
C ILE A 56 -29.95 3.90 32.74
N PRO A 57 -29.77 4.54 33.90
CA PRO A 57 -29.28 5.91 33.97
C PRO A 57 -27.84 5.99 33.46
N ILE A 58 -27.55 6.98 32.62
CA ILE A 58 -26.18 7.29 32.22
C ILE A 58 -25.65 8.33 33.21
N PRO A 59 -24.59 8.02 33.97
CA PRO A 59 -23.93 9.02 34.81
C PRO A 59 -23.50 10.22 33.94
N GLU A 60 -23.85 11.43 34.36
CA GLU A 60 -23.33 12.67 33.77
C GLU A 60 -21.84 12.79 34.12
N ILE A 61 -21.00 12.03 33.43
CA ILE A 61 -19.55 12.25 33.47
C ILE A 61 -19.34 13.58 32.76
N SER A 62 -19.13 14.64 33.54
CA SER A 62 -18.79 15.95 33.01
C SER A 62 -17.60 15.80 32.06
N SER A 63 -17.61 16.52 30.95
CA SER A 63 -16.48 16.57 30.01
C SER A 63 -15.16 17.04 30.65
N ALA A 64 -15.20 17.52 31.90
CA ALA A 64 -14.04 17.82 32.73
C ALA A 64 -13.35 16.56 33.29
N GLU A 65 -14.11 15.55 33.72
CA GLU A 65 -13.54 14.31 34.30
C GLU A 65 -12.87 13.42 33.25
N ARG A 66 -13.33 13.47 31.99
CA ARG A 66 -12.67 12.77 30.87
C ARG A 66 -11.35 13.42 30.45
N LYS A 67 -11.15 14.70 30.75
CA LYS A 67 -9.89 15.41 30.46
C LYS A 67 -8.85 15.19 31.54
N ALA A 68 -9.26 15.00 32.80
CA ALA A 68 -8.32 14.84 33.92
C ALA A 68 -7.60 13.48 33.99
N LYS A 69 -8.11 12.42 33.34
CA LYS A 69 -7.48 11.08 33.33
C LYS A 69 -6.64 10.75 32.10
N ASN A 70 -6.52 11.65 31.13
CA ASN A 70 -5.83 11.38 29.87
C ASN A 70 -4.74 12.40 29.57
N GLU A 71 -4.01 12.84 30.59
CA GLU A 71 -2.68 13.42 30.38
C GLU A 71 -1.67 12.28 30.23
N ASN A 72 -1.83 11.43 29.20
CA ASN A 72 -0.78 10.52 28.82
C ASN A 72 0.43 11.37 28.43
N LYS A 73 1.45 11.43 29.30
CA LYS A 73 2.71 12.11 29.00
C LYS A 73 3.29 11.50 27.72
N ILE A 74 3.26 12.26 26.64
CA ILE A 74 3.84 11.87 25.36
C ILE A 74 5.32 12.25 25.37
N ILE A 75 6.19 11.25 25.31
CA ILE A 75 7.62 11.47 25.11
C ILE A 75 7.85 11.60 23.60
N VAL A 76 8.31 12.78 23.17
CA VAL A 76 8.67 13.06 21.77
C VAL A 76 10.18 12.94 21.63
N CYS A 77 10.64 12.21 20.61
CA CYS A 77 12.05 12.15 20.27
C CYS A 77 12.48 13.47 19.61
N LYS A 78 13.31 14.28 20.28
CA LYS A 78 13.72 15.61 19.78
C LYS A 78 15.08 15.63 19.08
N ASP A 79 15.99 14.74 19.49
CA ASP A 79 17.40 14.81 19.08
C ASP A 79 17.93 13.50 18.46
N TYR A 80 17.04 12.65 17.93
CA TYR A 80 17.49 11.40 17.31
C TYR A 80 18.24 11.66 16.01
N GLN A 81 19.47 11.16 15.94
CA GLN A 81 20.26 11.11 14.73
C GLN A 81 20.16 9.71 14.12
N VAL A 82 19.79 9.62 12.85
CA VAL A 82 19.70 8.35 12.13
C VAL A 82 21.08 7.69 12.10
N PRO A 83 21.23 6.46 12.63
CA PRO A 83 22.50 5.77 12.65
C PRO A 83 23.05 5.53 11.25
N GLN A 84 24.38 5.53 11.13
CA GLN A 84 25.06 5.28 9.87
C GLN A 84 24.68 3.92 9.24
N SER A 85 24.45 2.90 10.06
CA SER A 85 23.98 1.60 9.59
C SER A 85 22.62 1.68 8.86
N VAL A 86 21.74 2.60 9.22
CA VAL A 86 20.44 2.82 8.56
C VAL A 86 20.62 3.59 7.26
N THR A 87 21.49 4.62 7.24
CA THR A 87 21.77 5.39 6.02
C THR A 87 22.51 4.58 4.97
N GLU A 88 23.32 3.58 5.36
CA GLU A 88 23.94 2.62 4.45
C GLU A 88 22.91 1.79 3.67
N TRP A 89 21.81 1.38 4.30
CA TRP A 89 20.73 0.68 3.61
C TRP A 89 20.00 1.58 2.60
N MET A 90 19.82 2.87 2.93
CA MET A 90 19.26 3.84 1.98
C MET A 90 20.13 3.97 0.72
N LYS A 91 21.47 4.06 0.89
CA LYS A 91 22.41 4.12 -0.24
C LYS A 91 22.37 2.86 -1.11
N LYS A 92 22.20 1.68 -0.52
CA LYS A 92 22.07 0.42 -1.29
C LYS A 92 20.80 0.42 -2.15
N VAL A 93 19.69 0.95 -1.62
CA VAL A 93 18.43 1.08 -2.37
C VAL A 93 18.56 2.11 -3.49
N GLU A 94 19.22 3.24 -3.23
CA GLU A 94 19.54 4.24 -4.26
C GLU A 94 20.37 3.62 -5.40
N GLY A 95 21.35 2.77 -5.07
CA GLY A 95 22.11 2.01 -6.07
C GLY A 95 21.24 1.10 -6.95
N LEU A 96 20.20 0.48 -6.38
CA LEU A 96 19.24 -0.32 -7.15
C LEU A 96 18.37 0.55 -8.08
N ASN A 97 17.99 1.75 -7.65
CA ASN A 97 17.26 2.70 -8.49
C ASN A 97 18.09 3.16 -9.68
N MET A 98 19.36 3.53 -9.43
CA MET A 98 20.29 3.90 -10.49
C MET A 98 20.46 2.77 -11.50
N LEU A 99 20.62 1.53 -11.03
CA LEU A 99 20.68 0.36 -11.90
C LEU A 99 19.40 0.19 -12.74
N ALA A 100 18.22 0.44 -12.17
CA ALA A 100 16.95 0.36 -12.90
C ALA A 100 16.82 1.46 -13.96
N ILE A 101 17.30 2.68 -13.68
CA ILE A 101 17.36 3.78 -14.64
C ILE A 101 18.29 3.42 -15.81
N ASP A 102 19.48 2.91 -15.49
CA ASP A 102 20.47 2.50 -16.49
C ASP A 102 19.95 1.34 -17.36
N ALA A 103 19.30 0.34 -16.74
CA ALA A 103 18.66 -0.77 -17.45
C ALA A 103 17.57 -0.28 -18.42
N ASN A 104 16.72 0.67 -18.00
CA ASN A 104 15.71 1.27 -18.88
C ASN A 104 16.35 2.04 -20.04
N LYS A 105 17.40 2.83 -19.78
CA LYS A 105 18.14 3.55 -20.81
C LYS A 105 18.75 2.57 -21.82
N ARG A 106 19.36 1.48 -21.34
CA ARG A 106 19.95 0.44 -22.19
C ARG A 106 18.89 -0.30 -23.01
N LYS A 107 17.74 -0.63 -22.42
CA LYS A 107 16.59 -1.21 -23.14
C LYS A 107 16.18 -0.35 -24.33
N ASN A 108 16.03 0.96 -24.13
CA ASN A 108 15.65 1.88 -25.21
C ASN A 108 16.70 1.92 -26.33
N GLN A 109 18.00 1.91 -25.98
CA GLN A 109 19.07 1.81 -26.97
C GLN A 109 19.03 0.49 -27.75
N LEU A 110 18.80 -0.64 -27.06
CA LEU A 110 18.70 -1.94 -27.70
C LEU A 110 17.51 -2.04 -28.65
N LEU A 111 16.36 -1.45 -28.30
CA LEU A 111 15.19 -1.38 -29.18
C LEU A 111 15.47 -0.55 -30.44
N ALA A 112 16.15 0.59 -30.31
CA ALA A 112 16.58 1.40 -31.45
C ALA A 112 17.56 0.62 -32.35
N ASN A 113 18.53 -0.07 -31.75
CA ASN A 113 19.48 -0.91 -32.48
C ASN A 113 18.79 -2.07 -33.19
N LEU A 114 17.84 -2.74 -32.53
CA LEU A 114 17.05 -3.82 -33.11
C LEU A 114 16.26 -3.35 -34.33
N SER A 115 15.60 -2.19 -34.22
CA SER A 115 14.89 -1.57 -35.35
C SER A 115 15.82 -1.29 -36.52
N ASN A 116 17.02 -0.78 -36.26
CA ASN A 116 17.99 -0.51 -37.32
C ASN A 116 18.48 -1.80 -38.01
N VAL A 117 18.75 -2.86 -37.22
CA VAL A 117 19.15 -4.17 -37.76
C VAL A 117 18.01 -4.82 -38.55
N ASP A 118 16.76 -4.67 -38.13
CA ASP A 118 15.59 -5.13 -38.88
C ASP A 118 15.44 -4.40 -40.23
N LYS A 119 15.70 -3.08 -40.27
CA LYS A 119 15.75 -2.32 -41.53
C LYS A 119 16.87 -2.81 -42.45
N GLN A 120 18.06 -3.06 -41.91
CA GLN A 120 19.18 -3.62 -42.68
C GLN A 120 18.82 -4.98 -43.28
N LEU A 121 18.17 -5.84 -42.49
CA LEU A 121 17.70 -7.14 -42.96
C LEU A 121 16.67 -6.98 -44.08
N SER A 122 15.69 -6.08 -43.93
CA SER A 122 14.69 -5.77 -44.95
C SER A 122 15.33 -5.30 -46.25
N ASN A 123 16.32 -4.40 -46.17
CA ASN A 123 17.05 -3.92 -47.34
C ASN A 123 17.75 -5.07 -48.07
N CYS A 124 18.46 -5.95 -47.35
CA CYS A 124 19.09 -7.11 -47.96
C CYS A 124 18.08 -8.06 -48.62
N LEU A 125 16.87 -8.20 -48.07
CA LEU A 125 15.82 -9.01 -48.68
C LEU A 125 15.26 -8.36 -49.95
N HIS A 126 15.04 -7.04 -49.95
CA HIS A 126 14.64 -6.32 -51.15
C HIS A 126 15.73 -6.36 -52.24
N ASP A 127 17.01 -6.30 -51.87
CA ASP A 127 18.13 -6.48 -52.81
C ASP A 127 18.14 -7.88 -53.43
N ILE A 128 17.62 -8.90 -52.73
CA ILE A 128 17.49 -10.26 -53.26
C ILE A 128 16.25 -10.39 -54.15
N GLU A 129 15.16 -9.72 -53.79
CA GLU A 129 13.87 -9.76 -54.47
C GLU A 129 13.90 -9.00 -55.81
N LEU A 130 14.51 -7.82 -55.85
CA LEU A 130 14.42 -6.86 -56.96
C LEU A 130 15.60 -6.93 -57.94
N ASP A 131 16.73 -7.50 -57.53
CA ASP A 131 17.94 -7.59 -58.36
C ASP A 131 17.86 -8.79 -59.33
N LYS A 132 18.71 -8.78 -60.35
CA LYS A 132 18.80 -9.88 -61.32
C LYS A 132 19.43 -11.12 -60.68
N ASN A 133 19.20 -12.28 -61.31
CA ASN A 133 19.82 -13.53 -60.90
C ASN A 133 21.33 -13.38 -60.73
N LYS A 134 21.81 -13.65 -59.51
CA LYS A 134 23.23 -13.57 -59.15
C LYS A 134 23.96 -14.85 -59.50
N ASN A 135 25.26 -14.73 -59.82
CA ASN A 135 26.13 -15.90 -59.88
C ASN A 135 26.35 -16.50 -58.49
N ALA A 136 26.88 -17.73 -58.44
CA ALA A 136 27.05 -18.46 -57.18
C ALA A 136 27.88 -17.70 -56.12
N CYS A 137 28.95 -17.01 -56.55
CA CYS A 137 29.80 -16.23 -55.65
C CYS A 137 29.04 -15.05 -55.03
N ALA A 138 28.35 -14.26 -55.85
CA ALA A 138 27.54 -13.13 -55.40
C ALA A 138 26.37 -13.58 -54.50
N GLY A 139 25.74 -14.72 -54.81
CA GLY A 139 24.73 -15.34 -53.96
C GLY A 139 25.27 -15.71 -52.57
N TYR A 140 26.45 -16.33 -52.50
CA TYR A 140 27.09 -16.65 -51.22
C TYR A 140 27.42 -15.40 -50.40
N MET A 141 27.87 -14.32 -51.04
CA MET A 141 28.13 -13.05 -50.37
C MET A 141 26.85 -12.44 -49.78
N SER A 142 25.72 -12.46 -50.52
CA SER A 142 24.42 -12.04 -49.99
C SER A 142 23.98 -12.88 -48.78
N TYR A 143 24.11 -14.21 -48.84
CA TYR A 143 23.85 -15.09 -47.70
C TYR A 143 24.72 -14.74 -46.49
N LYS A 144 26.03 -14.56 -46.69
CA LYS A 144 26.98 -14.24 -45.61
C LYS A 144 26.60 -12.93 -44.93
N THR A 145 26.23 -11.91 -45.71
CA THR A 145 25.77 -10.62 -45.18
C THR A 145 24.52 -10.77 -44.33
N VAL A 146 23.47 -11.43 -44.85
CA VAL A 146 22.23 -11.69 -44.11
C VAL A 146 22.51 -12.46 -42.82
N ARG A 147 23.36 -13.49 -42.86
CA ARG A 147 23.75 -14.27 -41.68
C ARG A 147 24.40 -13.41 -40.60
N GLU A 148 25.30 -12.50 -40.98
CA GLU A 148 25.94 -11.59 -40.02
C GLU A 148 24.96 -10.59 -39.41
N ILE A 149 24.02 -10.05 -40.20
CA ILE A 149 22.94 -9.19 -39.70
C ILE A 149 22.08 -9.96 -38.69
N MET A 150 21.69 -11.20 -39.00
CA MET A 150 20.90 -12.04 -38.10
C MET A 150 21.63 -12.41 -36.80
N LYS A 151 22.94 -12.63 -36.84
CA LYS A 151 23.75 -12.85 -35.62
C LYS A 151 23.75 -11.61 -34.72
N ARG A 152 23.96 -10.41 -35.29
CA ARG A 152 23.86 -9.15 -34.54
C ARG A 152 22.47 -8.97 -33.94
N ARG A 153 21.43 -9.24 -34.72
CA ARG A 153 20.04 -9.22 -34.27
C ARG A 153 19.83 -10.13 -33.06
N ARG A 154 20.37 -11.36 -33.12
CA ARG A 154 20.28 -12.35 -32.02
C ARG A 154 20.96 -11.81 -30.76
N SER A 155 22.20 -11.33 -30.85
CA SER A 155 22.92 -10.73 -29.73
C SER A 155 22.13 -9.59 -29.06
N ILE A 156 21.51 -8.70 -29.84
CA ILE A 156 20.68 -7.61 -29.30
C ILE A 156 19.45 -8.17 -28.57
N LYS A 157 18.77 -9.17 -29.14
CA LYS A 157 17.59 -9.80 -28.51
C LYS A 157 17.96 -10.53 -27.22
N ASP A 158 19.10 -11.21 -27.19
CA ASP A 158 19.56 -11.96 -26.03
C ASP A 158 19.87 -10.98 -24.88
N GLU A 159 20.58 -9.88 -25.16
CA GLU A 159 20.83 -8.83 -24.17
C GLU A 159 19.52 -8.17 -23.70
N LEU A 160 18.61 -7.87 -24.63
CA LEU A 160 17.29 -7.30 -24.31
C LEU A 160 16.50 -8.22 -23.37
N SER A 161 16.58 -9.54 -23.54
CA SER A 161 15.93 -10.52 -22.66
C SER A 161 16.46 -10.45 -21.23
N VAL A 162 17.77 -10.29 -21.06
CA VAL A 162 18.40 -10.15 -19.74
C VAL A 162 18.00 -8.83 -19.09
N VAL A 163 18.08 -7.72 -19.84
CA VAL A 163 17.70 -6.39 -19.34
C VAL A 163 16.22 -6.33 -18.96
N GLN A 164 15.34 -6.94 -19.76
CA GLN A 164 13.92 -7.02 -19.44
C GLN A 164 13.68 -7.82 -18.16
N SER A 165 14.34 -8.97 -18.01
CA SER A 165 14.26 -9.79 -16.79
C SER A 165 14.71 -9.01 -15.55
N LEU A 166 15.77 -8.19 -15.67
CA LEU A 166 16.25 -7.32 -14.58
C LEU A 166 15.19 -6.26 -14.19
N LEU A 167 14.53 -5.64 -15.17
CA LEU A 167 13.49 -4.64 -14.93
C LEU A 167 12.22 -5.25 -14.32
N ASP A 168 11.87 -6.47 -14.72
CA ASP A 168 10.68 -7.20 -14.23
C ASP A 168 10.79 -7.56 -12.74
N LEU A 169 12.00 -7.65 -12.18
CA LEU A 169 12.21 -7.86 -10.74
C LEU A 169 11.64 -6.72 -9.88
N ASN A 170 11.39 -5.54 -10.46
CA ASN A 170 10.63 -4.41 -9.88
C ASN A 170 10.95 -4.07 -8.39
N LEU A 171 12.22 -4.15 -8.00
CA LEU A 171 12.68 -3.91 -6.62
C LEU A 171 12.73 -2.41 -6.26
N ALA A 172 12.89 -1.52 -7.24
CA ALA A 172 13.19 -0.10 -7.08
C ALA A 172 12.01 0.72 -6.52
N GLY A 173 10.85 0.69 -7.19
CA GLY A 173 9.77 1.65 -6.92
C GLY A 173 9.00 1.44 -5.60
N ILE A 174 8.94 0.20 -5.10
CA ILE A 174 8.20 -0.14 -3.87
C ILE A 174 9.11 0.00 -2.63
N ALA A 175 10.41 -0.25 -2.77
CA ALA A 175 11.34 -0.27 -1.65
C ALA A 175 11.63 1.15 -1.11
N GLU A 176 11.98 2.10 -1.98
CA GLU A 176 12.47 3.42 -1.55
C GLU A 176 11.42 4.23 -0.78
N ASN A 177 10.21 4.38 -1.33
CA ASN A 177 9.12 5.13 -0.68
C ASN A 177 8.74 4.53 0.68
N LYS A 178 8.79 3.21 0.81
CA LYS A 178 8.47 2.52 2.06
C LYS A 178 9.61 2.65 3.07
N LEU A 179 10.86 2.55 2.61
CA LEU A 179 12.04 2.69 3.46
C LEU A 179 12.17 4.11 3.99
N GLN A 180 12.02 5.12 3.13
CA GLN A 180 12.08 6.53 3.50
C GLN A 180 11.00 6.89 4.54
N LYS A 181 9.76 6.43 4.34
CA LYS A 181 8.69 6.59 5.34
C LYS A 181 8.99 5.88 6.65
N THR A 182 9.67 4.73 6.59
CA THR A 182 10.06 3.99 7.80
C THR A 182 11.16 4.75 8.55
N VAL A 183 12.15 5.29 7.85
CA VAL A 183 13.21 6.13 8.43
C VAL A 183 12.61 7.40 9.05
N GLN A 184 11.71 8.10 8.34
CA GLN A 184 11.03 9.27 8.87
C GLN A 184 10.24 8.97 10.16
N ARG A 185 9.57 7.81 10.23
CA ARG A 185 8.89 7.36 11.46
C ARG A 185 9.84 7.08 12.62
N LEU A 186 11.10 6.73 12.35
CA LEU A 186 12.11 6.58 13.41
C LEU A 186 12.53 7.94 13.98
N GLU A 187 12.50 9.00 13.19
CA GLU A 187 12.78 10.38 13.63
C GLU A 187 11.60 10.93 14.45
N GLU A 188 10.38 10.76 13.96
CA GLU A 188 9.15 11.32 14.54
C GLU A 188 8.54 10.47 15.66
N ARG A 189 9.25 9.46 16.15
CA ARG A 189 8.71 8.48 17.11
C ARG A 189 8.28 9.13 18.41
N THR A 190 7.05 8.80 18.81
CA THR A 190 6.45 9.20 20.08
C THR A 190 6.16 7.98 20.93
N PHE A 191 6.31 8.12 22.25
CA PHE A 191 5.97 7.07 23.21
C PHE A 191 4.95 7.58 24.21
N ASN A 192 3.82 6.88 24.30
CA ASN A 192 2.82 7.13 25.34
C ASN A 192 3.22 6.34 26.58
N ILE A 193 3.48 7.05 27.68
CA ILE A 193 3.72 6.42 28.98
C ILE A 193 2.48 5.61 29.36
N ARG A 194 2.71 4.38 29.83
CA ARG A 194 1.66 3.46 30.29
C ARG A 194 1.51 3.60 31.79
N ASP A 195 0.28 3.60 32.28
CA ASP A 195 0.00 3.54 33.71
C ASP A 195 0.47 2.21 34.27
N VAL A 196 1.13 2.25 35.44
CA VAL A 196 1.57 1.07 36.19
C VAL A 196 0.79 1.09 37.50
N ASP A 197 0.00 0.05 37.76
CA ASP A 197 -0.69 -0.10 39.04
C ASP A 197 0.34 -0.29 40.14
N GLU A 198 0.27 0.52 41.20
CA GLU A 198 1.10 0.33 42.39
C GLU A 198 0.74 -1.03 43.02
N ILE A 199 1.68 -1.98 42.95
CA ILE A 199 1.56 -3.22 43.71
C ILE A 199 1.79 -2.84 45.18
N LEU A 200 0.71 -2.76 45.94
CA LEU A 200 0.75 -2.64 47.40
C LEU A 200 1.54 -3.85 47.96
N LEU A 201 2.72 -3.58 48.50
CA LEU A 201 3.55 -4.52 49.26
C LEU A 201 2.97 -4.74 50.65
#